data_AF-A0A9D2VQ07-F1
#
_entry.id   AF-A0A9D2VQ07-F1
#
_cell.length_a   1.000
_cell.length_b   1.000
_cell.length_c   1.000
_cell.angle_alpha   90.00
_cell.angle_beta   90.00
_cell.angle_gamma   90.00
#
_symmetry.space_group_name_H-M   'P 1'
#
loop_
_entity.id
_entity.type
_entity.pdbx_description
1 polymer ?
#
loop_
_entity_poly.entity_id
_entity_poly.type
_entity_poly.pdbx_seq_one_letter_code
_entity_poly.pdbx_strand_id
1 'polypeptide(L)'
;MITNIVRTLWTASLAVLILTACTGKSRLGMASEEGISKVKELVRTHVDTGTNKIYRLVWAEDGDERKLDNILTTVEIDYLDPESNDYSLTISLKDGEFVADGPLKSKRNIYSYEHSTPLELDVLTTAEVQRLVQEAHDLFLTQEDADKYELKSVGKYHLYIPPVDKRNIDLLQKRSDYKKEHSRTAIFFELNFVKKDEQPEVKGRHTWTNYYTVPFVVNQEGKVEFEP
;
A
#
# COMPACT_ATOMS: atom_id res chain seq x y z
N MET A 1 2.54 -21.57 44.70
CA MET A 1 3.51 -21.58 43.58
C MET A 1 2.69 -21.70 42.31
N ILE A 2 2.38 -20.58 41.66
CA ILE A 2 1.57 -20.55 40.43
C ILE A 2 2.56 -20.66 39.27
N THR A 3 2.57 -21.83 38.63
CA THR A 3 3.32 -22.07 37.41
C THR A 3 2.62 -21.34 36.27
N ASN A 4 3.15 -20.17 35.90
CA ASN A 4 2.76 -19.48 34.68
C ASN A 4 3.23 -20.32 33.49
N ILE A 5 2.30 -21.06 32.88
CA ILE A 5 2.53 -21.68 31.58
C ILE A 5 2.50 -20.54 30.55
N VAL A 6 3.70 -20.09 30.15
CA VAL A 6 3.89 -19.28 28.95
C VAL A 6 3.50 -20.17 27.77
N ARG A 7 2.30 -19.94 27.24
CA ARG A 7 1.80 -20.61 26.05
C ARG A 7 2.29 -19.78 24.86
N THR A 8 3.53 -20.00 24.45
CA THR A 8 4.04 -19.48 23.16
C THR A 8 3.36 -20.28 22.05
N LEU A 9 2.12 -19.91 21.72
CA LEU A 9 1.48 -20.36 20.50
C LEU A 9 2.10 -19.57 19.36
N TRP A 10 2.78 -20.27 18.46
CA TRP A 10 2.91 -19.83 17.08
C TRP A 10 1.50 -19.86 16.45
N THR A 11 0.68 -18.86 16.77
CA THR A 11 -0.55 -18.59 16.02
C THR A 11 -0.12 -17.96 14.71
N ALA A 12 -0.22 -18.70 13.60
CA ALA A 12 -0.41 -18.06 12.31
C ALA A 12 -1.63 -17.13 12.49
N SER A 13 -1.43 -15.83 12.33
CA SER A 13 -2.45 -14.86 12.68
C SER A 13 -3.60 -14.89 11.66
N LEU A 14 -4.84 -14.82 12.16
CA LEU A 14 -6.04 -15.00 11.34
C LEU A 14 -6.12 -13.98 10.18
N ALA A 15 -5.69 -12.74 10.42
CA ALA A 15 -5.71 -11.68 9.41
C ALA A 15 -4.76 -11.96 8.23
N VAL A 16 -3.53 -12.41 8.49
CA VAL A 16 -2.56 -12.72 7.44
C VAL A 16 -3.02 -13.91 6.60
N LEU A 17 -3.64 -14.92 7.22
CA LEU A 17 -4.21 -16.07 6.51
C LEU A 17 -5.34 -15.67 5.55
N ILE A 18 -6.25 -14.78 5.97
CA ILE A 18 -7.34 -14.28 5.13
C ILE A 18 -6.78 -13.54 3.90
N LEU A 19 -5.74 -12.73 4.10
CA LEU A 19 -5.24 -11.81 3.08
C LEU A 19 -4.17 -12.39 2.15
N THR A 20 -3.76 -13.64 2.36
CA THR A 20 -2.78 -14.35 1.53
C THR A 20 -3.39 -15.51 0.73
N ALA A 21 -4.65 -15.87 0.98
CA ALA A 21 -5.29 -17.08 0.44
C ALA A 21 -5.60 -17.05 -1.08
N CYS A 22 -5.48 -15.89 -1.75
CA CYS A 22 -5.61 -15.80 -3.20
C CYS A 22 -4.36 -16.35 -3.88
N THR A 23 -4.38 -17.65 -4.22
CA THR A 23 -3.28 -18.33 -4.91
C THR A 23 -3.73 -18.78 -6.31
N GLY A 24 -3.28 -18.07 -7.34
CA GLY A 24 -3.50 -18.40 -8.75
C GLY A 24 -2.93 -17.33 -9.67
N LYS A 25 -2.51 -17.70 -10.89
CA LYS A 25 -1.86 -16.77 -11.84
C LYS A 25 -2.64 -15.48 -12.12
N SER A 26 -3.97 -15.49 -12.00
CA SER A 26 -4.85 -14.34 -12.24
C SER A 26 -5.45 -13.71 -10.97
N ARG A 27 -5.12 -14.23 -9.78
CA ARG A 27 -5.66 -13.76 -8.49
C ARG A 27 -4.52 -13.62 -7.50
N LEU A 28 -3.79 -12.52 -7.62
CA LEU A 28 -2.65 -12.21 -6.76
C LEU A 28 -3.14 -11.46 -5.52
N GLY A 29 -2.92 -12.00 -4.33
CA GLY A 29 -3.33 -11.37 -3.08
C GLY A 29 -2.54 -10.09 -2.78
N MET A 30 -3.20 -9.05 -2.27
CA MET A 30 -2.57 -7.74 -1.98
C MET A 30 -1.39 -7.79 -1.01
N ALA A 31 -1.38 -8.77 -0.09
CA ALA A 31 -0.34 -8.99 0.91
C ALA A 31 0.36 -10.36 0.74
N SER A 32 0.15 -11.03 -0.39
CA SER A 32 0.81 -12.31 -0.69
C SER A 32 2.22 -12.07 -1.26
N GLU A 33 3.08 -13.09 -1.15
CA GLU A 33 4.42 -13.04 -1.72
C GLU A 33 4.38 -12.82 -3.23
N GLU A 34 3.49 -13.52 -3.94
CA GLU A 34 3.31 -13.42 -5.38
C GLU A 34 2.78 -12.04 -5.79
N GLY A 35 1.85 -11.46 -5.02
CA GLY A 35 1.33 -10.12 -5.28
C GLY A 35 2.42 -9.06 -5.13
N ILE A 36 3.17 -9.09 -4.02
CA ILE A 36 4.26 -8.14 -3.77
C ILE A 36 5.40 -8.31 -4.79
N SER A 37 5.74 -9.55 -5.13
CA SER A 37 6.71 -9.85 -6.19
C SER A 37 6.25 -9.29 -7.54
N LYS A 38 4.97 -9.46 -7.89
CA LYS A 38 4.40 -8.90 -9.12
C LYS A 38 4.43 -7.38 -9.14
N VAL A 39 4.12 -6.68 -8.04
CA VAL A 39 4.25 -5.21 -7.98
C VAL A 39 5.69 -4.79 -8.31
N LYS A 40 6.69 -5.42 -7.70
CA LYS A 40 8.11 -5.12 -7.95
C LYS A 40 8.53 -5.45 -9.40
N GLU A 41 8.03 -6.55 -9.95
CA GLU A 41 8.24 -6.93 -11.34
C GLU A 41 7.68 -5.88 -12.31
N LEU A 42 6.42 -5.47 -12.10
CA LEU A 42 5.75 -4.46 -12.94
C LEU A 42 6.49 -3.13 -12.90
N VAL A 43 6.91 -2.68 -11.72
CA VAL A 43 7.71 -1.47 -11.57
C VAL A 43 9.00 -1.54 -12.38
N ARG A 44 9.80 -2.61 -12.21
CA ARG A 44 11.08 -2.78 -12.91
C ARG A 44 10.93 -3.02 -14.41
N THR A 45 9.78 -3.53 -14.85
CA THR A 45 9.48 -3.75 -16.28
C THR A 45 9.19 -2.44 -17.00
N HIS A 46 8.53 -1.50 -16.32
CA HIS A 46 8.05 -0.26 -16.96
C HIS A 46 8.86 0.99 -16.59
N VAL A 47 9.68 0.95 -15.55
CA VAL A 47 10.53 2.05 -15.12
C VAL A 47 11.96 1.54 -14.93
N ASP A 48 12.91 2.15 -15.63
CA ASP A 48 14.34 1.93 -15.36
C ASP A 48 14.70 2.56 -14.01
N THR A 49 14.66 1.76 -12.94
CA THR A 49 14.98 2.20 -11.58
C THR A 49 16.46 2.45 -11.35
N GLY A 50 17.34 2.10 -12.30
CA GLY A 50 18.76 2.47 -12.25
C GLY A 50 19.00 3.93 -12.66
N THR A 51 18.10 4.48 -13.48
CA THR A 51 18.21 5.84 -14.03
C THR A 51 17.14 6.79 -13.48
N ASN A 52 15.93 6.31 -13.25
CA ASN A 52 14.79 7.12 -12.80
C ASN A 52 14.57 6.96 -11.29
N LYS A 53 14.12 8.03 -10.64
CA LYS A 53 13.82 8.05 -9.20
C LYS A 53 12.32 7.95 -8.99
N ILE A 54 11.83 6.78 -8.59
CA ILE A 54 10.46 6.61 -8.13
C ILE A 54 10.30 7.38 -6.83
N TYR A 55 9.21 8.11 -6.68
CA TYR A 55 8.91 8.83 -5.44
C TYR A 55 7.51 8.50 -4.89
N ARG A 56 6.62 7.91 -5.71
CA ARG A 56 5.32 7.38 -5.28
C ARG A 56 5.11 5.99 -5.88
N LEU A 57 4.68 5.05 -5.05
CA LEU A 57 4.24 3.73 -5.47
C LEU A 57 2.93 3.42 -4.76
N VAL A 58 1.88 3.16 -5.52
CA VAL A 58 0.59 2.71 -5.01
C VAL A 58 0.28 1.35 -5.62
N TRP A 59 -0.23 0.42 -4.83
CA TRP A 59 -0.97 -0.71 -5.37
C TRP A 59 -2.28 -0.88 -4.64
N ALA A 60 -3.32 -1.26 -5.38
CA ALA A 60 -4.68 -1.31 -4.89
C ALA A 60 -5.41 -2.57 -5.38
N GLU A 61 -6.41 -2.97 -4.58
CA GLU A 61 -7.38 -3.97 -5.02
C GLU A 61 -8.40 -3.37 -5.99
N ASP A 62 -9.26 -4.23 -6.54
CA ASP A 62 -10.38 -3.82 -7.37
C ASP A 62 -11.31 -2.83 -6.64
N GLY A 63 -11.63 -1.71 -7.32
CA GLY A 63 -12.55 -0.70 -6.80
C GLY A 63 -14.02 -0.95 -7.15
N ASP A 64 -14.31 -1.95 -8.00
CA ASP A 64 -15.59 -2.15 -8.65
C ASP A 64 -16.19 -3.51 -8.24
N GLU A 65 -16.42 -4.42 -9.21
CA GLU A 65 -17.17 -5.66 -9.01
C GLU A 65 -16.45 -6.68 -8.11
N ARG A 66 -15.12 -6.62 -7.99
CA ARG A 66 -14.32 -7.54 -7.18
C ARG A 66 -13.79 -6.89 -5.91
N LYS A 67 -14.39 -5.77 -5.50
CA LYS A 67 -14.08 -5.13 -4.23
C LYS A 67 -14.24 -6.14 -3.09
N LEU A 68 -13.28 -6.16 -2.16
CA LEU A 68 -13.18 -7.11 -1.03
C LEU A 68 -12.66 -8.52 -1.39
N ASP A 69 -12.41 -8.84 -2.67
CA ASP A 69 -11.75 -10.10 -3.05
C ASP A 69 -10.26 -10.10 -2.71
N ASN A 70 -9.70 -8.94 -2.31
CA ASN A 70 -8.29 -8.78 -1.93
C ASN A 70 -7.31 -9.13 -3.07
N ILE A 71 -7.71 -8.87 -4.32
CA ILE A 71 -6.92 -9.14 -5.52
C ILE A 71 -6.23 -7.86 -5.97
N LEU A 72 -4.91 -7.91 -6.19
CA LEU A 72 -4.14 -6.85 -6.83
C LEU A 72 -4.68 -6.57 -8.24
N THR A 73 -5.14 -5.33 -8.48
CA THR A 73 -5.65 -4.93 -9.80
C THR A 73 -4.95 -3.73 -10.37
N THR A 74 -4.40 -2.84 -9.54
CA THR A 74 -3.78 -1.59 -10.02
C THR A 74 -2.44 -1.37 -9.35
N VAL A 75 -1.47 -0.92 -10.14
CA VAL A 75 -0.19 -0.36 -9.68
C VAL A 75 -0.02 1.01 -10.31
N GLU A 76 0.21 2.03 -9.48
CA GLU A 76 0.51 3.38 -9.92
C GLU A 76 1.92 3.78 -9.46
N ILE A 77 2.66 4.43 -10.36
CA ILE A 77 4.05 4.78 -10.15
C ILE A 77 4.22 6.24 -10.56
N ASP A 78 4.76 7.07 -9.66
CA ASP A 78 5.34 8.35 -10.06
C ASP A 78 6.85 8.32 -9.96
N TYR A 79 7.52 8.91 -10.95
CA TYR A 79 8.97 8.97 -11.00
C TYR A 79 9.50 10.22 -11.70
N LEU A 80 10.74 10.54 -11.36
CA LEU A 80 11.54 11.59 -12.02
C LEU A 80 12.58 10.97 -12.93
N ASP A 81 12.75 11.54 -14.13
CA ASP A 81 13.91 11.29 -14.99
C ASP A 81 15.09 12.21 -14.62
N PRO A 82 16.32 11.93 -15.11
CA PRO A 82 17.50 12.76 -14.84
C PRO A 82 17.35 14.24 -15.22
N GLU A 83 16.51 14.56 -16.20
CA GLU A 83 16.18 15.91 -16.63
C GLU A 83 15.10 16.58 -15.75
N SER A 84 14.76 15.97 -14.61
CA SER A 84 13.78 16.48 -13.66
C SER A 84 12.34 16.50 -14.20
N ASN A 85 12.06 15.78 -15.29
CA ASN A 85 10.70 15.60 -15.76
C ASN A 85 9.98 14.60 -14.85
N ASP A 86 8.73 14.93 -14.57
CA ASP A 86 7.85 14.17 -13.69
C ASP A 86 6.85 13.38 -14.52
N TYR A 87 6.71 12.09 -14.22
CA TYR A 87 5.82 11.16 -14.91
C TYR A 87 4.97 10.39 -13.92
N SER A 88 3.72 10.14 -14.30
CA SER A 88 2.87 9.13 -13.68
C SER A 88 2.62 7.98 -14.65
N LEU A 89 2.52 6.76 -14.12
CA LEU A 89 2.22 5.55 -14.88
C LEU A 89 1.18 4.73 -14.11
N THR A 90 0.13 4.30 -14.80
CA THR A 90 -0.85 3.37 -14.27
C THR A 90 -0.78 2.05 -15.03
N ILE A 91 -0.76 0.96 -14.28
CA ILE A 91 -0.79 -0.41 -14.78
C ILE A 91 -2.00 -1.09 -14.15
N SER A 92 -2.89 -1.62 -14.97
CA SER A 92 -4.16 -2.21 -14.51
C SER A 92 -4.34 -3.63 -15.04
N LEU A 93 -4.96 -4.48 -14.22
CA LEU A 93 -5.35 -5.84 -14.57
C LEU A 93 -6.58 -5.80 -15.50
N LYS A 94 -6.38 -6.11 -16.79
CA LYS A 94 -7.42 -6.19 -17.83
C LYS A 94 -7.39 -7.59 -18.42
N ASP A 95 -8.54 -8.27 -18.43
CA ASP A 95 -8.68 -9.64 -18.97
C ASP A 95 -7.67 -10.68 -18.42
N GLY A 96 -7.23 -10.48 -17.17
CA GLY A 96 -6.29 -11.37 -16.48
C GLY A 96 -4.80 -11.04 -16.70
N GLU A 97 -4.48 -9.98 -17.45
CA GLU A 97 -3.12 -9.50 -17.68
C GLU A 97 -2.94 -8.06 -17.23
N PHE A 98 -1.74 -7.70 -16.77
CA PHE A 98 -1.43 -6.31 -16.40
C PHE A 98 -1.04 -5.52 -17.64
N VAL A 99 -1.75 -4.43 -17.88
CA VAL A 99 -1.59 -3.55 -19.05
C VAL A 99 -1.25 -2.14 -18.57
N ALA A 100 -0.20 -1.57 -19.16
CA ALA A 100 0.25 -0.21 -18.89
C ALA A 100 -0.33 0.77 -19.92
N ASP A 101 -0.92 1.88 -19.46
CA ASP A 101 -1.49 2.92 -20.35
C ASP A 101 -0.43 3.94 -20.84
N GLY A 102 0.86 3.64 -20.59
CA GLY A 102 2.01 4.48 -20.93
C GLY A 102 2.25 5.62 -19.92
N PRO A 103 3.49 6.14 -19.81
CA PRO A 103 3.80 7.19 -18.85
C PRO A 103 3.24 8.54 -19.31
N LEU A 104 2.56 9.23 -18.40
CA LEU A 104 2.03 10.58 -18.57
C LEU A 104 2.99 11.59 -17.99
N LYS A 105 3.57 12.42 -18.85
CA LYS A 105 4.45 13.50 -18.43
C LYS A 105 3.65 14.66 -17.83
N SER A 106 3.97 15.02 -16.59
CA SER A 106 3.48 16.22 -15.93
C SER A 106 3.92 17.47 -16.69
N LYS A 107 2.99 18.43 -16.84
CA LYS A 107 3.32 19.77 -17.37
C LYS A 107 4.07 20.62 -16.36
N ARG A 108 4.09 20.21 -15.09
CA ARG A 108 4.76 20.90 -14.00
C ARG A 108 6.18 20.34 -13.86
N ASN A 109 7.18 21.21 -13.94
CA ASN A 109 8.58 20.84 -13.75
C ASN A 109 9.11 21.45 -12.45
N ILE A 110 8.54 21.01 -11.32
CA ILE A 110 8.74 21.62 -10.00
C ILE A 110 9.73 20.85 -9.12
N TYR A 111 9.98 19.57 -9.40
CA TYR A 111 10.82 18.72 -8.56
C TYR A 111 12.25 18.62 -9.09
N SER A 112 13.21 18.55 -8.17
CA SER A 112 14.63 18.36 -8.48
C SER A 112 15.00 16.88 -8.45
N TYR A 113 15.38 16.30 -9.59
CA TYR A 113 15.91 14.94 -9.65
C TYR A 113 17.18 14.82 -8.81
N GLU A 114 18.12 15.76 -8.96
CA GLU A 114 19.42 15.76 -8.27
C GLU A 114 19.27 15.67 -6.74
N HIS A 115 18.34 16.44 -6.17
CA HIS A 115 18.17 16.55 -4.72
C HIS A 115 17.10 15.62 -4.14
N SER A 116 16.31 14.93 -4.98
CA SER A 116 15.32 13.96 -4.49
C SER A 116 15.95 12.61 -4.19
N THR A 117 15.42 11.94 -3.18
CA THR A 117 15.80 10.57 -2.81
C THR A 117 14.85 9.60 -3.51
N PRO A 118 15.34 8.54 -4.18
CA PRO A 118 14.46 7.50 -4.71
C PRO A 118 13.81 6.70 -3.57
N LEU A 119 12.62 6.19 -3.86
CA LEU A 119 11.97 5.17 -3.07
C LEU A 119 12.70 3.83 -3.28
N GLU A 120 13.07 3.18 -2.18
CA GLU A 120 13.63 1.83 -2.19
C GLU A 120 12.51 0.80 -2.32
N LEU A 121 12.44 0.06 -3.43
CA LEU A 121 11.37 -0.93 -3.66
C LEU A 121 11.36 -2.07 -2.65
N ASP A 122 12.50 -2.35 -2.01
CA ASP A 122 12.65 -3.42 -1.04
C ASP A 122 12.41 -2.95 0.41
N VAL A 123 11.94 -1.72 0.61
CA VAL A 123 11.52 -1.21 1.94
C VAL A 123 10.36 -2.01 2.54
N LEU A 124 9.48 -2.56 1.70
CA LEU A 124 8.40 -3.46 2.12
C LEU A 124 8.70 -4.87 1.59
N THR A 125 9.26 -5.70 2.48
CA THR A 125 9.31 -7.15 2.27
C THR A 125 7.92 -7.74 2.50
N THR A 126 7.66 -8.96 2.02
CA THR A 126 6.39 -9.64 2.31
C THR A 126 6.19 -9.87 3.80
N ALA A 127 7.26 -10.15 4.56
CA ALA A 127 7.19 -10.23 6.02
C ALA A 127 6.79 -8.89 6.66
N GLU A 128 7.33 -7.78 6.15
CA GLU A 128 7.00 -6.43 6.63
C GLU A 128 5.53 -6.09 6.35
N VAL A 129 5.06 -6.35 5.14
CA VAL A 129 3.66 -6.14 4.75
C VAL A 129 2.72 -6.93 5.66
N GLN A 130 2.98 -8.22 5.87
CA GLN A 130 2.16 -9.07 6.73
C GLN A 130 2.18 -8.62 8.20
N ARG A 131 3.34 -8.17 8.69
CA ARG A 131 3.46 -7.58 10.04
C ARG A 131 2.58 -6.33 10.17
N LEU A 132 2.66 -5.39 9.22
CA LEU A 132 1.88 -4.15 9.26
C LEU A 132 0.38 -4.41 9.20
N VAL A 133 -0.07 -5.33 8.34
CA VAL A 133 -1.49 -5.76 8.30
C VAL A 133 -1.93 -6.30 9.65
N GLN A 134 -1.12 -7.15 10.26
CA GLN A 134 -1.45 -7.75 11.55
C GLN A 134 -1.53 -6.68 12.65
N GLU A 135 -0.55 -5.77 12.72
CA GLU A 135 -0.55 -4.68 13.69
C GLU A 135 -1.74 -3.74 13.52
N ALA A 136 -2.11 -3.40 12.28
CA ALA A 136 -3.31 -2.60 12.00
C ALA A 136 -4.59 -3.31 12.43
N HIS A 137 -4.71 -4.61 12.13
CA HIS A 137 -5.86 -5.39 12.53
C HIS A 137 -5.97 -5.47 14.06
N ASP A 138 -4.86 -5.73 14.76
CA ASP A 138 -4.85 -5.78 16.22
C ASP A 138 -5.15 -4.41 16.84
N LEU A 139 -4.66 -3.32 16.24
CA LEU A 139 -5.02 -1.95 16.62
C LEU A 139 -6.51 -1.67 16.41
N PHE A 140 -7.08 -2.10 15.29
CA PHE A 140 -8.52 -1.97 15.03
C PHE A 140 -9.35 -2.70 16.09
N LEU A 141 -8.95 -3.89 16.53
CA LEU A 141 -9.63 -4.65 17.58
C LEU A 141 -9.64 -3.98 18.96
N THR A 142 -8.87 -2.90 19.16
CA THR A 142 -8.93 -2.08 20.38
C THR A 142 -10.08 -1.07 20.38
N GLN A 143 -10.72 -0.82 19.23
CA GLN A 143 -11.81 0.13 19.10
C GLN A 143 -13.10 -0.43 19.70
N GLU A 144 -13.97 0.47 20.17
CA GLU A 144 -15.32 0.09 20.59
C GLU A 144 -16.05 -0.57 19.42
N ASP A 145 -16.81 -1.64 19.70
CA ASP A 145 -17.58 -2.40 18.71
C ASP A 145 -16.77 -3.11 17.61
N ALA A 146 -15.43 -3.17 17.69
CA ALA A 146 -14.59 -3.82 16.69
C ALA A 146 -14.91 -5.32 16.50
N ASP A 147 -15.43 -5.98 17.54
CA ASP A 147 -15.88 -7.37 17.52
C ASP A 147 -17.06 -7.63 16.57
N LYS A 148 -17.80 -6.58 16.19
CA LYS A 148 -18.90 -6.64 15.21
C LYS A 148 -18.42 -6.67 13.76
N TYR A 149 -17.12 -6.46 13.52
CA TYR A 149 -16.55 -6.38 12.18
C TYR A 149 -15.62 -7.55 11.89
N GLU A 150 -15.42 -7.83 10.60
CA GLU A 150 -14.53 -8.85 10.07
C GLU A 150 -13.66 -8.24 8.97
N LEU A 151 -12.35 -8.46 9.05
CA LEU A 151 -11.41 -8.07 8.02
C LEU A 151 -11.66 -8.86 6.72
N LYS A 152 -11.72 -8.15 5.59
CA LYS A 152 -11.94 -8.75 4.27
C LYS A 152 -10.77 -8.58 3.32
N SER A 153 -10.23 -7.37 3.22
CA SER A 153 -9.16 -7.10 2.25
C SER A 153 -8.21 -6.02 2.72
N VAL A 154 -7.03 -5.97 2.09
CA VAL A 154 -6.23 -4.76 2.03
C VAL A 154 -6.71 -3.95 0.83
N GLY A 155 -7.19 -2.74 1.08
CA GLY A 155 -7.69 -1.86 0.01
C GLY A 155 -6.57 -1.32 -0.86
N LYS A 156 -5.53 -0.82 -0.22
CA LYS A 156 -4.46 -0.06 -0.89
C LYS A 156 -3.21 -0.04 -0.01
N TYR A 157 -2.06 -0.03 -0.66
CA TYR A 157 -0.81 0.46 -0.11
C TYR A 157 -0.35 1.69 -0.88
N HIS A 158 0.19 2.66 -0.16
CA HIS A 158 0.74 3.88 -0.72
C HIS A 158 2.07 4.18 -0.03
N LEU A 159 3.14 4.05 -0.80
CA LEU A 159 4.47 4.46 -0.40
C LEU A 159 4.80 5.78 -1.07
N TYR A 160 5.34 6.70 -0.28
CA TYR A 160 5.65 8.04 -0.74
C TYR A 160 6.92 8.54 -0.08
N ILE A 161 7.86 9.00 -0.89
CA ILE A 161 8.99 9.82 -0.42
C ILE A 161 8.84 11.17 -1.11
N PRO A 162 8.64 12.28 -0.36
CA PRO A 162 8.44 13.57 -0.98
C PRO A 162 9.62 13.94 -1.88
N PRO A 163 9.41 14.21 -3.19
CA PRO A 163 10.47 14.76 -4.03
C PRO A 163 10.76 16.21 -3.61
N VAL A 164 12.03 16.63 -3.73
CA VAL A 164 12.45 17.97 -3.33
C VAL A 164 11.98 18.99 -4.36
N ASP A 165 11.16 19.95 -3.94
CA ASP A 165 10.78 21.09 -4.78
C ASP A 165 12.00 21.97 -5.07
N LYS A 166 12.18 22.36 -6.34
CA LYS A 166 13.30 23.22 -6.80
C LYS A 166 13.37 24.55 -6.05
N ARG A 167 12.23 25.07 -5.57
CA ARG A 167 12.15 26.32 -4.82
C ARG A 167 12.66 26.20 -3.38
N ASN A 168 12.80 24.96 -2.88
CA ASN A 168 13.10 24.65 -1.49
C ASN A 168 14.42 23.88 -1.33
N ILE A 169 15.28 23.86 -2.35
CA ILE A 169 16.57 23.17 -2.31
C ILE A 169 17.43 23.68 -1.14
N ASP A 170 17.38 24.98 -0.86
CA ASP A 170 18.14 25.58 0.23
C ASP A 170 17.67 25.10 1.62
N LEU A 171 16.38 24.75 1.77
CA LEU A 171 15.85 24.17 3.00
C LEU A 171 16.48 22.81 3.29
N LEU A 172 16.84 22.03 2.27
CA LEU A 172 17.49 20.72 2.45
C LEU A 172 18.83 20.83 3.20
N GLN A 173 19.54 21.96 3.03
CA GLN A 173 20.81 22.23 3.73
C GLN A 173 20.60 22.88 5.10
N LYS A 174 19.57 23.72 5.24
CA LYS A 174 19.34 24.56 6.42
C LYS A 174 18.50 23.89 7.50
N ARG A 175 17.67 22.91 7.15
CA ARG A 175 16.64 22.33 8.01
C ARG A 175 16.77 20.82 8.11
N SER A 176 17.11 20.33 9.30
CA SER A 176 17.28 18.91 9.57
C SER A 176 15.96 18.13 9.50
N ASP A 177 14.85 18.75 9.87
CA ASP A 177 13.51 18.18 9.77
C ASP A 177 13.07 18.02 8.32
N TYR A 178 13.26 19.05 7.49
CA TYR A 178 13.00 18.99 6.04
C TYR A 178 13.85 17.90 5.37
N LYS A 179 15.14 17.82 5.71
CA LYS A 179 16.01 16.75 5.21
C LYS A 179 15.50 15.35 5.59
N LYS A 180 15.03 15.17 6.82
CA LYS A 180 14.51 13.88 7.31
C LYS A 180 13.23 13.47 6.57
N GLU A 181 12.34 14.43 6.30
CA GLU A 181 11.10 14.20 5.54
C GLU A 181 11.39 13.73 4.11
N HIS A 182 12.35 14.36 3.43
CA HIS A 182 12.73 14.04 2.04
C HIS A 182 13.71 12.86 1.88
N SER A 183 14.04 12.17 2.98
CA SER A 183 14.94 11.01 2.98
C SER A 183 14.28 9.72 3.48
N ARG A 184 12.97 9.75 3.72
CA ARG A 184 12.24 8.65 4.33
C ARG A 184 10.98 8.35 3.55
N THR A 185 10.76 7.06 3.27
CA THR A 185 9.50 6.57 2.76
C THR A 185 8.42 6.60 3.84
N ALA A 186 7.36 7.36 3.61
CA ALA A 186 6.09 7.26 4.31
C ALA A 186 5.30 6.07 3.74
N ILE A 187 4.64 5.32 4.62
CA ILE A 187 3.84 4.14 4.27
C ILE A 187 2.45 4.35 4.82
N PHE A 188 1.47 4.34 3.93
CA PHE A 188 0.04 4.39 4.22
C PHE A 188 -0.62 3.14 3.65
N PHE A 189 -1.64 2.64 4.32
CA PHE A 189 -2.40 1.51 3.83
C PHE A 189 -3.81 1.46 4.41
N GLU A 190 -4.68 0.74 3.74
CA GLU A 190 -6.10 0.66 4.09
C GLU A 190 -6.51 -0.79 4.30
N LEU A 191 -7.26 -1.06 5.37
CA LEU A 191 -7.93 -2.34 5.58
C LEU A 191 -9.44 -2.16 5.42
N ASN A 192 -10.09 -3.11 4.75
CA ASN A 192 -11.54 -3.10 4.58
C ASN A 192 -12.20 -4.14 5.47
N PHE A 193 -13.23 -3.71 6.17
CA PHE A 193 -14.00 -4.52 7.10
C PHE A 193 -15.47 -4.57 6.68
N VAL A 194 -16.13 -5.70 6.97
CA VAL A 194 -17.57 -5.86 6.84
C VAL A 194 -18.15 -6.14 8.21
N LYS A 195 -19.31 -5.58 8.50
CA LYS A 195 -20.04 -5.86 9.74
C LYS A 195 -20.71 -7.24 9.65
N LYS A 196 -20.49 -8.10 10.64
CA LYS A 196 -20.85 -9.54 10.59
C LYS A 196 -22.33 -9.82 10.33
N ASP A 197 -23.22 -8.97 10.85
CA ASP A 197 -24.67 -9.15 10.74
C ASP A 197 -25.32 -8.20 9.72
N GLU A 198 -24.52 -7.43 8.99
CA GLU A 198 -25.04 -6.49 8.00
C GLU A 198 -25.50 -7.23 6.75
N GLN A 199 -26.78 -7.09 6.43
CA GLN A 199 -27.36 -7.69 5.23
C GLN A 199 -26.99 -6.88 4.00
N PRO A 200 -26.62 -7.53 2.89
CA PRO A 200 -26.41 -6.82 1.64
C PRO A 200 -27.65 -6.03 1.21
N GLU A 201 -27.44 -4.83 0.67
CA GLU A 201 -28.51 -4.01 0.14
C GLU A 201 -28.88 -4.48 -1.28
N VAL A 202 -30.15 -4.84 -1.47
CA VAL A 202 -30.67 -5.17 -2.79
C VAL A 202 -31.26 -3.92 -3.44
N LYS A 203 -30.63 -3.44 -4.50
CA LYS A 203 -31.10 -2.29 -5.32
C LYS A 203 -31.37 -2.76 -6.74
N GLY A 204 -32.65 -3.07 -7.00
CA GLY A 204 -33.09 -3.61 -8.29
C GLY A 204 -32.55 -5.03 -8.51
N ARG A 205 -31.66 -5.18 -9.51
CA ARG A 205 -31.00 -6.48 -9.83
C ARG A 205 -29.60 -6.61 -9.23
N HIS A 206 -29.13 -5.61 -8.49
CA HIS A 206 -27.79 -5.58 -7.92
C HIS A 206 -27.84 -5.76 -6.40
N THR A 207 -26.87 -6.49 -5.88
CA THR A 207 -26.64 -6.70 -4.45
C THR A 207 -25.38 -5.94 -4.07
N TRP A 208 -25.45 -5.09 -3.05
CA TRP A 208 -24.36 -4.28 -2.56
C TRP A 208 -23.95 -4.74 -1.16
N THR A 209 -22.66 -4.95 -0.94
CA THR A 209 -22.11 -5.20 0.39
C THR A 209 -21.58 -3.89 0.94
N ASN A 210 -22.10 -3.46 2.08
CA ASN A 210 -21.54 -2.33 2.81
C ASN A 210 -20.22 -2.74 3.47
N TYR A 211 -19.20 -1.89 3.33
CA TYR A 211 -17.89 -2.11 3.92
C TYR A 211 -17.33 -0.80 4.46
N TYR A 212 -16.37 -0.93 5.36
CA TYR A 212 -15.73 0.17 6.07
C TYR A 212 -14.24 0.12 5.80
N THR A 213 -13.72 1.18 5.18
CA THR A 213 -12.28 1.36 4.97
C THR A 213 -11.70 2.08 6.16
N VAL A 214 -10.68 1.49 6.76
CA VAL A 214 -9.92 2.08 7.86
C VAL A 214 -8.51 2.35 7.36
N PRO A 215 -8.09 3.63 7.29
CA PRO A 215 -6.75 4.01 6.86
C PRO A 215 -5.76 3.98 8.02
N PHE A 216 -4.52 3.60 7.72
CA PHE A 216 -3.42 3.47 8.64
C PHE A 216 -2.15 4.08 8.07
N VAL A 217 -1.29 4.56 8.97
CA VAL A 217 0.03 5.11 8.66
C VAL A 217 1.11 4.47 9.52
N VAL A 218 2.31 4.32 8.96
CA VAL A 218 3.50 3.89 9.72
C VAL A 218 4.26 5.11 10.21
N ASN A 219 4.22 5.32 11.52
CA ASN A 219 4.81 6.48 12.20
C ASN A 219 6.34 6.45 12.17
N GLN A 220 6.97 7.49 12.72
CA GLN A 220 8.43 7.62 12.66
C GLN A 220 9.23 6.47 13.30
N GLU A 221 8.64 5.75 14.24
CA GLU A 221 9.23 4.62 14.96
C GLU A 221 8.97 3.27 14.27
N GLY A 222 8.25 3.24 13.15
CA GLY A 222 7.87 2.02 12.46
C GLY A 222 6.62 1.35 13.01
N LYS A 223 5.86 2.04 13.88
CA LYS A 223 4.61 1.55 14.46
C LYS A 223 3.41 1.97 13.61
N VAL A 224 2.41 1.11 13.58
CA VAL A 224 1.12 1.37 12.92
C VAL A 224 0.25 2.27 13.81
N GLU A 225 -0.33 3.30 13.21
CA GLU A 225 -1.31 4.21 13.80
C GLU A 225 -2.49 4.39 12.85
N PHE A 226 -3.66 4.82 13.36
CA PHE A 226 -4.75 5.27 12.50
C PHE A 226 -4.31 6.52 11.74
N GLU A 227 -4.64 6.59 10.45
CA GLU A 227 -4.48 7.83 9.71
C GLU A 227 -5.57 8.83 10.15
N PRO A 228 -5.19 10.03 10.63
CA PRO A 228 -6.12 11.01 11.20
C PRO A 228 -7.00 11.72 10.17
#